data_AF-A0A936C5K8-F1
#
_entry.id   AF-A0A936C5K8-F1
#
_cell.length_a   1.000
_cell.length_b   1.000
_cell.length_c   1.000
_cell.angle_alpha   90.00
_cell.angle_beta   90.00
_cell.angle_gamma   90.00
#
_symmetry.space_group_name_H-M   'P 1'
#
loop_
_entity.id
_entity.type
_entity.pdbx_description
1 polymer ?
#
loop_
_entity_poly.entity_id
_entity_poly.type
_entity_poly.pdbx_seq_one_letter_code
_entity_poly.pdbx_strand_id
1 'polypeptide(L)'
;MTNRRSFLGSIAAAAAVPWAARAAEEPSPRPEIRALQAGTVGQYQGGVYLLPATSETVQWGWFDQNETPRARIRSGDTVVMETMMASLNQVLPGVPIEEITRLRVEHPGRGPHSITGPIFVEGAMPGDALRIRINRIVPRNYGSNWNLPGELKLGQFPDAFPVPQVKHFYLDLQRGVTEFAPGIEIPVRPFPGIVGVARAESGRYSTVPPGPFGGNLDIRELIAGTTLTLPVFVDGALLWSGDSHAAQGNGEINLTAIETAFSELNLTVEVVKGKTLAWPRIESPTHWITVGYDRNLNRALEILVEETLRFLVDERGMSGGDARSFMDRFGDCRVAEVVNQVKGVYCMLPKRPRAKPGIRPTGETRKYLVTHATDPDLMQSMNQAAMRMIDLVADRKSMQRIDAYALASLAMDARIGRVEAGAMQVHCLLPKSIWVEKRRS
;
A
#
# COMPACT_ATOMS: atom_id res chain seq x y z
N MET A 1 -7.85 -56.81 -30.82
CA MET A 1 -9.02 -56.10 -30.26
C MET A 1 -8.75 -55.90 -28.78
N THR A 2 -8.35 -54.68 -28.40
CA THR A 2 -7.63 -54.37 -27.15
C THR A 2 -8.51 -53.63 -26.14
N ASN A 3 -8.34 -54.04 -24.88
CA ASN A 3 -8.88 -53.53 -23.61
C ASN A 3 -9.21 -52.03 -23.55
N ARG A 4 -10.46 -51.70 -23.16
CA ARG A 4 -10.84 -50.41 -22.58
C ARG A 4 -10.76 -50.48 -21.06
N ARG A 5 -9.69 -49.94 -20.47
CA ARG A 5 -9.64 -49.55 -19.05
C ARG A 5 -10.06 -48.09 -18.95
N SER A 6 -11.09 -47.83 -18.14
CA SER A 6 -11.53 -46.48 -17.76
C SER A 6 -10.47 -45.80 -16.89
N PHE A 7 -9.95 -44.67 -17.35
CA PHE A 7 -9.19 -43.75 -16.51
C PHE A 7 -10.11 -42.60 -16.10
N LEU A 8 -10.58 -42.64 -14.86
CA LEU A 8 -11.16 -41.48 -14.18
C LEU A 8 -10.03 -40.47 -13.96
N GLY A 9 -9.98 -39.45 -14.81
CA GLY A 9 -9.11 -38.30 -14.63
C GLY A 9 -9.68 -37.39 -13.55
N SER A 10 -9.10 -37.45 -12.35
CA SER A 10 -9.32 -36.49 -11.28
C SER A 10 -8.86 -35.10 -11.74
N ILE A 11 -9.80 -34.27 -12.20
CA ILE A 11 -9.57 -32.84 -12.42
C ILE A 11 -9.44 -32.21 -11.03
N ALA A 12 -8.20 -32.02 -10.59
CA ALA A 12 -7.89 -31.17 -9.45
C ALA A 12 -8.25 -29.74 -9.85
N ALA A 13 -9.47 -29.32 -9.49
CA ALA A 13 -9.84 -27.91 -9.50
C ALA A 13 -8.83 -27.15 -8.64
N ALA A 14 -8.08 -26.24 -9.24
CA ALA A 14 -7.33 -25.24 -8.50
C ALA A 14 -8.36 -24.38 -7.76
N ALA A 15 -8.65 -24.77 -6.52
CA ALA A 15 -9.48 -24.03 -5.61
C ALA A 15 -8.87 -22.63 -5.48
N ALA A 16 -9.58 -21.62 -5.97
CA ALA A 16 -9.39 -20.27 -5.50
C ALA A 16 -9.50 -20.36 -3.98
N VAL A 17 -8.40 -20.08 -3.27
CA VAL A 17 -8.45 -19.91 -1.83
C VAL A 17 -9.53 -18.85 -1.61
N PRO A 18 -10.68 -19.19 -0.99
CA PRO A 18 -11.63 -18.17 -0.61
C PRO A 18 -10.84 -17.30 0.35
N TRP A 19 -10.66 -16.03 0.01
CA TRP A 19 -10.28 -15.03 0.99
C TRP A 19 -11.52 -14.80 1.86
N ALA A 20 -11.95 -15.85 2.55
CA ALA A 20 -12.68 -15.70 3.77
C ALA A 20 -11.68 -14.97 4.67
N ALA A 21 -11.96 -13.71 4.96
CA ALA A 21 -11.60 -13.17 6.24
C ALA A 21 -11.80 -14.32 7.23
N ARG A 22 -10.71 -14.81 7.85
CA ARG A 22 -10.90 -15.56 9.09
C ARG A 22 -11.81 -14.65 9.89
N ALA A 23 -13.05 -15.11 10.11
CA ALA A 23 -13.99 -14.44 10.97
C ALA A 23 -13.17 -13.93 12.14
N ALA A 24 -13.22 -12.63 12.40
CA ALA A 24 -12.55 -12.05 13.53
C ALA A 24 -12.87 -12.96 14.72
N GLU A 25 -11.90 -13.78 15.15
CA GLU A 25 -11.97 -14.40 16.46
C GLU A 25 -12.32 -13.25 17.38
N GLU A 26 -13.38 -13.40 18.18
CA GLU A 26 -13.69 -12.46 19.25
C GLU A 26 -12.36 -12.03 19.85
N PRO A 27 -12.07 -10.72 19.94
CA PRO A 27 -10.75 -10.31 20.33
C PRO A 27 -10.47 -10.93 21.69
N SER A 28 -9.59 -11.94 21.69
CA SER A 28 -8.92 -12.37 22.91
C SER A 28 -8.50 -11.08 23.60
N PRO A 29 -8.92 -10.83 24.85
CA PRO A 29 -8.71 -9.55 25.49
C PRO A 29 -7.24 -9.44 25.82
N ARG A 30 -6.44 -9.13 24.79
CA ARG A 30 -5.02 -8.89 24.87
C ARG A 30 -4.80 -7.78 25.88
N PRO A 31 -4.21 -8.07 27.05
CA PRO A 31 -4.09 -7.12 28.14
C PRO A 31 -3.42 -5.82 27.70
N GLU A 32 -2.45 -5.92 26.79
CA GLU A 32 -1.74 -4.78 26.20
C GLU A 32 -2.67 -3.84 25.41
N ILE A 33 -3.72 -4.36 24.76
CA ILE A 33 -4.72 -3.53 24.05
C ILE A 33 -5.62 -2.80 25.04
N ARG A 34 -6.05 -3.47 26.11
CA ARG A 34 -6.84 -2.81 27.16
C ARG A 34 -6.02 -1.71 27.86
N ALA A 35 -4.74 -1.97 28.11
CA ALA A 35 -3.83 -1.00 28.70
C ALA A 35 -3.64 0.22 27.79
N LEU A 36 -3.44 0.00 26.48
CA LEU A 36 -3.35 1.07 25.48
C LEU A 36 -4.63 1.91 25.43
N GLN A 37 -5.79 1.26 25.39
CA GLN A 37 -7.11 1.93 25.41
C GLN A 37 -7.38 2.69 26.70
N ALA A 38 -6.79 2.26 27.82
CA ALA A 38 -6.83 2.97 29.10
C ALA A 38 -5.81 4.13 29.20
N GLY A 39 -5.05 4.40 28.13
CA GLY A 39 -4.08 5.49 28.05
C GLY A 39 -2.67 5.13 28.55
N THR A 40 -2.34 3.85 28.71
CA THR A 40 -0.99 3.42 29.08
C THR A 40 -0.01 3.68 27.93
N VAL A 41 1.09 4.36 28.23
CA VAL A 41 2.18 4.67 27.29
C VAL A 41 3.49 4.14 27.84
N GLY A 42 4.32 3.56 26.99
CA GLY A 42 5.65 3.12 27.37
C GLY A 42 5.89 1.61 27.26
N GLN A 43 7.00 1.18 27.85
CA GLN A 43 7.36 -0.23 27.95
C GLN A 43 6.31 -1.00 28.77
N TYR A 44 5.87 -2.10 28.22
CA TYR A 44 4.91 -3.06 28.75
C TYR A 44 5.54 -4.46 28.80
N GLN A 45 4.84 -5.42 29.38
CA GLN A 45 5.34 -6.77 29.60
C GLN A 45 5.81 -7.45 28.30
N GLY A 46 6.90 -8.22 28.39
CA GLY A 46 7.34 -9.10 27.30
C GLY A 46 8.00 -8.38 26.11
N GLY A 47 8.61 -7.20 26.30
CA GLY A 47 9.23 -6.45 25.21
C GLY A 47 8.20 -5.77 24.29
N VAL A 48 7.02 -5.45 24.83
CA VAL A 48 5.98 -4.71 24.13
C VAL A 48 6.07 -3.24 24.52
N TYR A 49 5.98 -2.32 23.57
CA TYR A 49 5.84 -0.89 23.81
C TYR A 49 4.46 -0.43 23.35
N LEU A 50 3.75 0.31 24.21
CA LEU A 50 2.44 0.88 23.91
C LEU A 50 2.59 2.36 23.52
N LEU A 51 2.13 2.70 22.31
CA LEU A 51 2.28 4.05 21.74
C LEU A 51 0.93 4.55 21.19
N PRO A 52 0.07 5.20 22.02
CA PRO A 52 -1.21 5.71 21.55
C PRO A 52 -1.03 6.89 20.60
N ALA A 53 -2.08 7.21 19.87
CA ALA A 53 -2.12 8.33 18.95
C ALA A 53 -2.67 9.56 19.68
N THR A 54 -1.79 10.48 20.06
CA THR A 54 -2.11 11.72 20.79
C THR A 54 -1.42 12.92 20.13
N SER A 55 -1.75 14.14 20.56
CA SER A 55 -1.04 15.35 20.12
C SER A 55 0.45 15.34 20.49
N GLU A 56 0.88 14.50 21.43
CA GLU A 56 2.29 14.38 21.85
C GLU A 56 3.06 13.32 21.06
N THR A 57 2.36 12.37 20.44
CA THR A 57 2.99 11.22 19.76
C THR A 57 2.83 11.27 18.24
N VAL A 58 1.99 12.19 17.73
CA VAL A 58 1.64 12.30 16.32
C VAL A 58 2.03 13.66 15.76
N GLN A 59 2.62 13.65 14.57
CA GLN A 59 3.03 14.82 13.82
C GLN A 59 2.24 14.95 12.53
N TRP A 60 2.07 16.17 12.03
CA TRP A 60 1.37 16.43 10.77
C TRP A 60 2.35 16.78 9.65
N GLY A 61 2.45 15.89 8.67
CA GLY A 61 2.96 16.21 7.34
C GLY A 61 4.49 16.21 7.22
N TRP A 62 5.22 16.01 8.32
CA TRP A 62 6.68 16.11 8.34
C TRP A 62 7.35 14.90 8.99
N PHE A 63 8.41 14.39 8.34
CA PHE A 63 9.48 13.68 9.02
C PHE A 63 10.47 14.72 9.54
N ASP A 64 10.67 14.80 10.85
CA ASP A 64 11.62 15.72 11.47
C ASP A 64 12.58 14.95 12.39
N GLN A 65 13.87 14.99 12.06
CA GLN A 65 14.90 14.26 12.80
C GLN A 65 15.24 14.86 14.16
N ASN A 66 14.86 16.12 14.39
CA ASN A 66 15.11 16.81 15.65
C ASN A 66 14.01 16.56 16.69
N GLU A 67 12.93 15.89 16.29
CA GLU A 67 11.86 15.52 17.19
C GLU A 67 12.36 14.56 18.26
N THR A 68 11.93 14.80 19.50
CA THR A 68 12.25 13.90 20.59
C THR A 68 11.61 12.54 20.31
N PRO A 69 12.34 11.42 20.41
CA PRO A 69 11.76 10.10 20.24
C PRO A 69 10.55 9.90 21.16
N ARG A 70 9.43 9.50 20.57
CA ARG A 70 8.17 9.20 21.27
C ARG A 70 8.17 7.81 21.87
N ALA A 71 9.08 6.95 21.41
CA ALA A 71 9.39 5.67 22.00
C ALA A 71 10.88 5.35 21.86
N ARG A 72 11.40 4.56 22.81
CA ARG A 72 12.72 3.94 22.76
C ARG A 72 12.56 2.45 22.97
N ILE A 73 12.98 1.66 21.99
CA ILE A 73 12.81 0.20 21.96
C ILE A 73 14.13 -0.50 21.67
N ARG A 74 14.22 -1.77 22.04
CA ARG A 74 15.34 -2.64 21.69
C ARG A 74 15.03 -3.43 20.41
N SER A 75 16.08 -3.92 19.75
CA SER A 75 15.92 -4.90 18.67
C SER A 75 15.15 -6.13 19.17
N GLY A 76 14.10 -6.50 18.44
CA GLY A 76 13.20 -7.61 18.78
C GLY A 76 11.93 -7.19 19.54
N ASP A 77 11.87 -5.96 20.06
CA ASP A 77 10.67 -5.45 20.72
C ASP A 77 9.51 -5.29 19.73
N THR A 78 8.29 -5.30 20.28
CA THR A 78 7.06 -5.08 19.54
C THR A 78 6.43 -3.75 19.94
N VAL A 79 6.13 -2.89 18.99
CA VAL A 79 5.37 -1.66 19.21
C VAL A 79 3.92 -1.90 18.82
N VAL A 80 3.01 -1.65 19.76
CA VAL A 80 1.57 -1.57 19.51
C VAL A 80 1.21 -0.09 19.48
N MET A 81 0.96 0.43 18.28
CA MET A 81 0.67 1.85 18.08
C MET A 81 -0.71 2.08 17.52
N GLU A 82 -1.32 3.21 17.89
CA GLU A 82 -2.48 3.74 17.18
C GLU A 82 -2.02 4.73 16.10
N THR A 83 -2.89 5.06 15.16
CA THR A 83 -2.69 6.17 14.22
C THR A 83 -3.87 7.14 14.27
N MET A 84 -3.72 8.31 13.64
CA MET A 84 -4.79 9.30 13.45
C MET A 84 -5.21 9.35 11.98
N MET A 85 -6.44 9.81 11.76
CA MET A 85 -6.88 10.28 10.44
C MET A 85 -6.03 11.45 9.98
N ALA A 86 -6.08 11.71 8.68
CA ALA A 86 -5.44 12.85 8.04
C ALA A 86 -5.64 14.18 8.79
N SER A 87 -4.58 14.99 8.77
CA SER A 87 -4.51 16.33 9.37
C SER A 87 -4.82 16.33 10.88
N LEU A 88 -4.25 15.39 11.63
CA LEU A 88 -4.45 15.20 13.07
C LEU A 88 -5.93 15.03 13.44
N ASN A 89 -6.63 14.12 12.76
CA ASN A 89 -8.07 13.91 12.89
C ASN A 89 -8.96 15.09 12.46
N GLN A 90 -8.46 16.05 11.69
CA GLN A 90 -9.31 17.09 11.11
C GLN A 90 -10.09 16.62 9.88
N VAL A 91 -9.73 15.46 9.29
CA VAL A 91 -10.49 14.84 8.19
C VAL A 91 -11.19 13.58 8.70
N LEU A 92 -12.33 13.76 9.36
CA LEU A 92 -13.22 12.68 9.81
C LEU A 92 -14.44 12.56 8.88
N PRO A 93 -15.19 11.44 8.93
CA PRO A 93 -16.49 11.35 8.26
C PRO A 93 -17.41 12.54 8.59
N GLY A 94 -17.95 13.17 7.55
CA GLY A 94 -18.81 14.36 7.66
C GLY A 94 -18.09 15.68 7.41
N VAL A 95 -16.75 15.68 7.32
CA VAL A 95 -15.97 16.87 6.96
C VAL A 95 -16.16 17.18 5.47
N PRO A 96 -16.63 18.37 5.10
CA PRO A 96 -16.91 18.72 3.71
C PRO A 96 -15.62 18.91 2.91
N ILE A 97 -15.71 18.75 1.59
CA ILE A 97 -14.53 18.80 0.70
C ILE A 97 -13.85 20.18 0.70
N GLU A 98 -14.61 21.24 0.92
CA GLU A 98 -14.10 22.61 1.03
C GLU A 98 -13.16 22.75 2.22
N GLU A 99 -13.46 22.10 3.34
CA GLU A 99 -12.62 22.09 4.54
C GLU A 99 -11.31 21.32 4.30
N ILE A 100 -11.39 20.13 3.68
CA ILE A 100 -10.21 19.35 3.29
C ILE A 100 -9.32 20.14 2.33
N THR A 101 -9.94 20.84 1.38
CA THR A 101 -9.24 21.72 0.44
C THR A 101 -8.55 22.87 1.18
N ARG A 102 -9.26 23.57 2.08
CA ARG A 102 -8.73 24.66 2.90
C ARG A 102 -7.51 24.21 3.71
N LEU A 103 -7.63 23.10 4.43
CA LEU A 103 -6.53 22.53 5.22
C LEU A 103 -5.28 22.31 4.36
N ARG A 104 -5.45 21.83 3.13
CA ARG A 104 -4.34 21.55 2.23
C ARG A 104 -3.71 22.82 1.65
N VAL A 105 -4.52 23.84 1.33
CA VAL A 105 -4.07 25.15 0.82
C VAL A 105 -3.34 25.96 1.91
N GLU A 106 -3.88 26.02 3.13
CA GLU A 106 -3.31 26.78 4.24
C GLU A 106 -2.02 26.16 4.80
N HIS A 107 -1.75 24.89 4.47
CA HIS A 107 -0.56 24.16 4.91
C HIS A 107 0.26 23.66 3.71
N PRO A 108 0.81 24.59 2.89
CA PRO A 108 1.54 24.22 1.69
C PRO A 108 2.78 23.38 2.04
N GLY A 109 3.12 22.45 1.15
CA GLY A 109 4.22 21.51 1.36
C GLY A 109 3.95 20.40 2.40
N ARG A 110 2.87 20.49 3.20
CA ARG A 110 2.62 19.52 4.28
C ARG A 110 2.11 18.16 3.83
N GLY A 111 1.17 17.98 2.94
CA GLY A 111 0.52 16.67 2.78
C GLY A 111 -0.48 16.40 3.91
N PRO A 112 -1.43 15.48 3.72
CA PRO A 112 -2.49 15.25 4.70
C PRO A 112 -2.04 14.34 5.87
N HIS A 113 -0.86 13.74 5.81
CA HIS A 113 -0.52 12.60 6.67
C HIS A 113 -0.33 12.96 8.14
N SER A 114 -1.00 12.22 9.01
CA SER A 114 -0.70 12.16 10.45
C SER A 114 0.22 10.97 10.70
N ILE A 115 1.44 11.21 11.18
CA ILE A 115 2.43 10.16 11.42
C ILE A 115 2.73 10.03 12.92
N THR A 116 2.71 8.81 13.44
CA THR A 116 3.02 8.50 14.84
C THR A 116 4.49 8.10 14.96
N GLY A 117 5.21 8.68 15.92
CA GLY A 117 6.66 8.52 16.09
C GLY A 117 7.39 9.87 16.26
N PRO A 118 8.74 9.90 16.21
CA PRO A 118 9.62 8.77 15.85
C PRO A 118 9.81 7.78 16.98
N ILE A 119 10.05 6.53 16.60
CA ILE A 119 10.50 5.44 17.47
C ILE A 119 12.01 5.30 17.29
N PHE A 120 12.78 5.46 18.37
CA PHE A 120 14.22 5.24 18.38
C PHE A 120 14.52 3.76 18.69
N VAL A 121 15.27 3.10 17.82
CA VAL A 121 15.63 1.67 17.95
C VAL A 121 17.07 1.54 18.43
N GLU A 122 17.26 1.12 19.69
CA GLU A 122 18.58 1.00 20.30
C GLU A 122 19.52 0.09 19.50
N GLY A 123 20.73 0.61 19.19
CA GLY A 123 21.78 -0.13 18.49
C GLY A 123 21.67 -0.15 16.95
N ALA A 124 20.64 0.48 16.37
CA ALA A 124 20.55 0.74 14.94
C ALA A 124 21.49 1.88 14.54
N MET A 125 22.43 1.61 13.63
CA MET A 125 23.43 2.56 13.16
C MET A 125 23.38 2.69 11.63
N PRO A 126 23.86 3.81 11.06
CA PRO A 126 23.99 3.94 9.61
C PRO A 126 24.71 2.75 8.98
N GLY A 127 24.13 2.17 7.93
CA GLY A 127 24.62 0.95 7.27
C GLY A 127 23.98 -0.36 7.76
N ASP A 128 23.19 -0.31 8.83
CA ASP A 128 22.27 -1.40 9.20
C ASP A 128 20.96 -1.32 8.41
N ALA A 129 20.06 -2.26 8.67
CA ALA A 129 18.66 -2.18 8.27
C ALA A 129 17.71 -2.47 9.44
N LEU A 130 16.52 -1.86 9.43
CA LEU A 130 15.41 -2.27 10.27
C LEU A 130 14.54 -3.28 9.53
N ARG A 131 14.31 -4.44 10.13
CA ARG A 131 13.35 -5.44 9.68
C ARG A 131 12.08 -5.33 10.52
N ILE A 132 11.01 -4.86 9.89
CA ILE A 132 9.75 -4.46 10.53
C ILE A 132 8.67 -5.46 10.12
N ARG A 133 8.28 -6.34 11.05
CA ARG A 133 7.23 -7.34 10.83
C ARG A 133 5.87 -6.76 11.22
N ILE A 134 4.93 -6.72 10.28
CA ILE A 134 3.56 -6.29 10.53
C ILE A 134 2.77 -7.47 11.08
N ASN A 135 2.62 -7.56 12.39
CA ASN A 135 1.95 -8.67 13.06
C ASN A 135 0.44 -8.61 12.91
N ARG A 136 -0.13 -7.41 13.11
CA ARG A 136 -1.57 -7.19 13.10
C ARG A 136 -1.89 -5.73 12.73
N ILE A 137 -3.02 -5.55 12.06
CA ILE A 137 -3.61 -4.25 11.75
C ILE A 137 -5.10 -4.32 12.08
N VAL A 138 -5.61 -3.35 12.85
CA VAL A 138 -7.03 -3.19 13.13
C VAL A 138 -7.43 -1.75 12.76
N PRO A 139 -8.07 -1.54 11.59
CA PRO A 139 -8.56 -0.22 11.22
C PRO A 139 -9.71 0.19 12.13
N ARG A 140 -9.84 1.50 12.34
CA ARG A 140 -11.09 2.07 12.85
C ARG A 140 -12.19 1.82 11.82
N ASN A 141 -13.44 1.82 12.26
CA ASN A 141 -14.59 1.43 11.45
C ASN A 141 -15.09 2.54 10.51
N TYR A 142 -14.23 3.47 10.11
CA TYR A 142 -14.59 4.58 9.26
C TYR A 142 -13.41 5.00 8.39
N GLY A 143 -13.69 5.69 7.28
CA GLY A 143 -12.66 6.29 6.46
C GLY A 143 -13.22 7.30 5.46
N SER A 144 -12.34 7.90 4.68
CA SER A 144 -12.69 8.89 3.66
C SER A 144 -11.79 8.73 2.42
N ASN A 145 -12.33 9.00 1.23
CA ASN A 145 -11.58 9.13 -0.02
C ASN A 145 -11.88 10.50 -0.61
N TRP A 146 -10.86 11.21 -1.11
CA TRP A 146 -11.04 12.52 -1.72
C TRP A 146 -10.05 12.79 -2.86
N ASN A 147 -10.43 13.72 -3.74
CA ASN A 147 -9.56 14.29 -4.76
C ASN A 147 -9.52 15.83 -4.62
N LEU A 148 -8.37 16.44 -4.95
CA LEU A 148 -8.15 17.89 -4.82
C LEU A 148 -7.63 18.51 -6.14
N PRO A 149 -8.41 18.46 -7.22
CA PRO A 149 -7.98 18.87 -8.55
C PRO A 149 -7.92 20.39 -8.75
N GLY A 150 -8.69 21.20 -8.01
CA GLY A 150 -8.92 22.62 -8.25
C GLY A 150 -7.65 23.50 -8.29
N GLU A 151 -7.46 24.34 -7.28
CA GLU A 151 -6.24 25.18 -7.19
C GLU A 151 -4.97 24.35 -6.97
N LEU A 152 -5.11 23.16 -6.39
CA LEU A 152 -4.00 22.29 -6.01
C LEU A 152 -3.53 21.37 -7.13
N LYS A 153 -4.35 21.13 -8.17
CA LYS A 153 -4.02 20.26 -9.32
C LYS A 153 -3.50 18.87 -8.91
N LEU A 154 -4.08 18.28 -7.87
CA LEU A 154 -3.68 16.97 -7.34
C LEU A 154 -4.54 15.82 -7.89
N GLY A 155 -3.95 14.62 -7.88
CA GLY A 155 -4.47 13.42 -8.53
C GLY A 155 -3.88 13.23 -9.94
N GLN A 156 -4.13 12.07 -10.57
CA GLN A 156 -3.53 11.76 -11.86
C GLN A 156 -4.16 12.55 -13.03
N PHE A 157 -5.45 12.88 -12.94
CA PHE A 157 -6.20 13.52 -14.04
C PHE A 157 -6.95 14.80 -13.61
N PRO A 158 -6.25 15.81 -13.05
CA PRO A 158 -6.91 16.99 -12.47
C PRO A 158 -7.69 17.82 -13.50
N ASP A 159 -7.28 17.82 -14.77
CA ASP A 159 -7.99 18.57 -15.83
C ASP A 159 -9.23 17.83 -16.36
N ALA A 160 -9.23 16.49 -16.32
CA ALA A 160 -10.39 15.70 -16.72
C ALA A 160 -11.46 15.62 -15.60
N PHE A 161 -11.03 15.77 -14.34
CA PHE A 161 -11.89 15.76 -13.16
C PHE A 161 -11.65 17.03 -12.32
N PRO A 162 -12.13 18.20 -12.77
CA PRO A 162 -11.80 19.49 -12.14
C PRO A 162 -12.58 19.77 -10.85
N VAL A 163 -13.60 18.96 -10.55
CA VAL A 163 -14.46 19.15 -9.37
C VAL A 163 -13.91 18.32 -8.21
N PRO A 164 -13.63 18.94 -7.05
CA PRO A 164 -13.21 18.19 -5.87
C PRO A 164 -14.39 17.42 -5.27
N GLN A 165 -14.13 16.22 -4.76
CA GLN A 165 -15.12 15.34 -4.14
C GLN A 165 -14.53 14.72 -2.88
N VAL A 166 -15.37 14.50 -1.88
CA VAL A 166 -15.09 13.59 -0.75
C VAL A 166 -16.20 12.54 -0.68
N LYS A 167 -15.80 11.31 -0.37
CA LYS A 167 -16.69 10.22 0.04
C LYS A 167 -16.29 9.74 1.41
N HIS A 168 -17.28 9.56 2.28
CA HIS A 168 -17.08 9.00 3.61
C HIS A 168 -17.60 7.56 3.64
N PHE A 169 -16.92 6.72 4.39
CA PHE A 169 -17.16 5.29 4.48
C PHE A 169 -17.31 4.87 5.93
N TYR A 170 -18.23 3.96 6.18
CA TYR A 170 -18.32 3.21 7.44
C TYR A 170 -18.01 1.76 7.12
N LEU A 171 -16.96 1.22 7.75
CA LEU A 171 -16.42 -0.08 7.42
C LEU A 171 -17.14 -1.17 8.20
N ASP A 172 -17.68 -2.16 7.48
CA ASP A 172 -18.20 -3.38 8.07
C ASP A 172 -17.02 -4.33 8.33
N LEU A 173 -16.38 -4.16 9.49
CA LEU A 173 -15.19 -4.93 9.88
C LEU A 173 -15.51 -6.40 10.14
N GLN A 174 -16.75 -6.75 10.45
CA GLN A 174 -17.18 -8.14 10.63
C GLN A 174 -17.21 -8.86 9.28
N ARG A 175 -17.74 -8.20 8.24
CA ARG A 175 -17.78 -8.74 6.88
C ARG A 175 -16.49 -8.52 6.10
N GLY A 176 -15.64 -7.59 6.54
CA GLY A 176 -14.40 -7.22 5.85
C GLY A 176 -14.65 -6.46 4.56
N VAL A 177 -15.71 -5.64 4.50
CA VAL A 177 -16.09 -4.86 3.31
C VAL A 177 -16.57 -3.46 3.70
N THR A 178 -16.62 -2.57 2.72
CA THR A 178 -17.29 -1.27 2.81
C THR A 178 -18.14 -1.04 1.57
N GLU A 179 -19.30 -0.41 1.74
CA GLU A 179 -20.16 -0.06 0.60
C GLU A 179 -19.63 1.22 -0.05
N PHE A 180 -19.31 1.14 -1.35
CA PHE A 180 -18.89 2.30 -2.14
C PHE A 180 -20.08 3.07 -2.72
N ALA A 181 -21.09 2.33 -3.16
CA ALA A 181 -22.36 2.80 -3.68
C ALA A 181 -23.34 1.62 -3.61
N PRO A 182 -24.67 1.85 -3.72
CA PRO A 182 -25.66 0.76 -3.68
C PRO A 182 -25.31 -0.41 -4.60
N GLY A 183 -25.04 -1.58 -4.01
CA GLY A 183 -24.67 -2.80 -4.74
C GLY A 183 -23.21 -2.88 -5.19
N ILE A 184 -22.33 -2.03 -4.65
CA ILE A 184 -20.88 -2.05 -4.89
C ILE A 184 -20.15 -2.11 -3.56
N GLU A 185 -19.47 -3.21 -3.29
CA GLU A 185 -18.71 -3.44 -2.07
C GLU A 185 -17.22 -3.60 -2.36
N ILE A 186 -16.39 -2.82 -1.65
CA ILE A 186 -14.94 -2.89 -1.71
C ILE A 186 -14.44 -3.72 -0.52
N PRO A 187 -13.60 -4.75 -0.75
CA PRO A 187 -12.95 -5.48 0.35
C PRO A 187 -12.07 -4.56 1.20
N VAL A 188 -12.22 -4.62 2.51
CA VAL A 188 -11.34 -3.95 3.48
C VAL A 188 -10.08 -4.79 3.64
N ARG A 189 -8.96 -4.26 3.16
CA ARG A 189 -7.62 -4.86 3.21
C ARG A 189 -6.67 -3.79 3.76
N PRO A 190 -6.57 -3.64 5.09
CA PRO A 190 -5.88 -2.51 5.68
C PRO A 190 -4.37 -2.67 5.62
N PHE A 191 -3.66 -1.57 5.36
CA PHE A 191 -2.20 -1.47 5.35
C PHE A 191 -1.75 -0.02 5.63
N PRO A 192 -0.57 0.22 6.22
CA PRO A 192 -0.02 1.57 6.34
C PRO A 192 0.55 2.02 4.98
N GLY A 193 0.08 3.15 4.46
CA GLY A 193 0.69 3.86 3.32
C GLY A 193 2.09 4.35 3.70
N ILE A 194 2.24 4.86 4.94
CA ILE A 194 3.52 5.27 5.49
C ILE A 194 4.11 4.27 6.48
N VAL A 195 5.30 3.78 6.13
CA VAL A 195 6.30 3.27 7.07
C VAL A 195 7.66 3.80 6.63
N GLY A 196 8.31 4.62 7.45
CA GLY A 196 9.53 5.30 7.04
C GLY A 196 10.48 5.56 8.19
N VAL A 197 11.76 5.68 7.87
CA VAL A 197 12.83 6.07 8.80
C VAL A 197 13.38 7.45 8.47
N ALA A 198 14.21 8.01 9.34
CA ALA A 198 14.89 9.27 9.05
C ALA A 198 15.86 9.13 7.88
N ARG A 199 16.00 10.21 7.11
CA ARG A 199 16.91 10.32 5.97
C ARG A 199 18.36 10.54 6.42
N ALA A 200 19.31 10.30 5.53
CA ALA A 200 20.71 10.64 5.78
C ALA A 200 20.92 12.16 5.87
N GLU A 201 20.23 12.93 5.03
CA GLU A 201 20.25 14.38 5.14
C GLU A 201 19.47 14.80 6.39
N SER A 202 20.05 15.66 7.22
CA SER A 202 19.40 16.19 8.42
C SER A 202 18.42 17.31 8.08
N GLY A 203 17.27 17.30 8.72
CA GLY A 203 16.27 18.34 8.61
C GLY A 203 14.83 17.83 8.71
N ARG A 204 13.92 18.67 8.22
CA ARG A 204 12.49 18.41 8.16
C ARG A 204 12.04 18.21 6.72
N TYR A 205 11.40 17.08 6.43
CA TYR A 205 11.02 16.67 5.09
C TYR A 205 9.54 16.33 5.00
N SER A 206 8.91 16.69 3.88
CA SER A 206 7.51 16.37 3.64
C SER A 206 7.29 14.86 3.70
N THR A 207 6.16 14.45 4.27
CA THR A 207 5.72 13.03 4.29
C THR A 207 5.15 12.56 2.95
N VAL A 208 4.97 13.44 1.97
CA VAL A 208 4.34 13.10 0.68
C VAL A 208 5.22 12.20 -0.19
N PRO A 209 6.46 12.59 -0.57
CA PRO A 209 7.24 11.75 -1.47
C PRO A 209 7.84 10.54 -0.75
N PRO A 210 7.69 9.31 -1.27
CA PRO A 210 8.49 8.16 -0.84
C PRO A 210 9.97 8.31 -1.25
N GLY A 211 10.81 7.44 -0.70
CA GLY A 211 12.22 7.33 -1.10
C GLY A 211 12.93 6.11 -0.52
N PRO A 212 14.28 6.08 -0.58
CA PRO A 212 15.10 5.02 0.03
C PRO A 212 14.78 4.74 1.51
N PHE A 213 14.31 5.76 2.22
CA PHE A 213 13.90 5.71 3.63
C PHE A 213 12.51 5.10 3.86
N GLY A 214 11.85 4.59 2.83
CA GLY A 214 10.44 4.20 2.88
C GLY A 214 9.57 5.43 2.71
N GLY A 215 8.77 5.76 3.73
CA GLY A 215 7.84 6.87 3.68
C GLY A 215 6.53 6.45 3.02
N ASN A 216 5.97 7.30 2.16
CA ASN A 216 4.66 7.11 1.51
C ASN A 216 4.71 6.08 0.38
N LEU A 217 4.86 4.81 0.75
CA LEU A 217 5.07 3.73 -0.20
C LEU A 217 3.77 3.37 -0.93
N ASP A 218 2.63 3.40 -0.24
CA ASP A 218 1.32 3.08 -0.81
C ASP A 218 1.28 1.71 -1.51
N ILE A 219 2.01 0.77 -0.93
CA ILE A 219 2.07 -0.63 -1.38
C ILE A 219 1.06 -1.43 -0.57
N ARG A 220 -0.10 -1.70 -1.17
CA ARG A 220 -1.20 -2.52 -0.59
C ARG A 220 -0.84 -3.97 -0.21
N GLU A 221 0.40 -4.38 -0.48
CA GLU A 221 0.96 -5.66 -0.03
C GLU A 221 1.58 -5.56 1.38
N LEU A 222 1.70 -4.37 2.00
CA LEU A 222 2.14 -4.15 3.39
C LEU A 222 1.07 -4.53 4.43
N ILE A 223 0.53 -5.74 4.32
CA ILE A 223 -0.53 -6.24 5.18
C ILE A 223 0.00 -7.01 6.40
N ALA A 224 -0.87 -7.28 7.36
CA ALA A 224 -0.57 -8.24 8.42
C ALA A 224 -0.08 -9.57 7.81
N GLY A 225 1.12 -10.00 8.18
CA GLY A 225 1.79 -11.14 7.53
C GLY A 225 3.07 -10.79 6.78
N THR A 226 3.29 -9.52 6.43
CA THR A 226 4.49 -9.09 5.72
C THR A 226 5.57 -8.50 6.63
N THR A 227 6.77 -8.40 6.07
CA THR A 227 7.93 -7.75 6.67
C THR A 227 8.46 -6.70 5.70
N LEU A 228 8.65 -5.48 6.17
CA LEU A 228 9.33 -4.41 5.46
C LEU A 228 10.75 -4.27 6.02
N THR A 229 11.76 -4.24 5.15
CA THR A 229 13.14 -3.97 5.54
C THR A 229 13.56 -2.61 5.00
N LEU A 230 13.94 -1.70 5.90
CA LEU A 230 14.35 -0.33 5.59
C LEU A 230 15.83 -0.12 5.92
N PRO A 231 16.61 0.56 5.05
CA PRO A 231 17.97 0.97 5.39
C PRO A 231 17.99 1.98 6.56
N VAL A 232 19.00 1.90 7.42
CA VAL A 232 19.22 2.85 8.51
C VAL A 232 20.22 3.92 8.06
N PHE A 233 19.85 5.18 8.23
CA PHE A 233 20.67 6.33 7.82
C PHE A 233 21.21 7.18 8.98
N VAL A 234 20.58 7.09 10.15
CA VAL A 234 20.95 7.84 11.37
C VAL A 234 20.90 6.92 12.58
N ASP A 235 21.55 7.34 13.67
CA ASP A 235 21.49 6.62 14.95
C ASP A 235 20.02 6.44 15.41
N GLY A 236 19.69 5.22 15.81
CA GLY A 236 18.35 4.84 16.23
C GLY A 236 17.32 4.74 15.11
N ALA A 237 17.70 5.00 13.86
CA ALA A 237 16.89 5.03 12.63
C ALA A 237 15.75 6.07 12.60
N LEU A 238 15.07 6.31 13.73
CA LEU A 238 13.85 7.11 13.88
C LEU A 238 12.72 6.59 12.98
N LEU A 239 11.96 5.61 13.44
CA LEU A 239 10.86 4.98 12.70
C LEU A 239 9.53 5.72 12.92
N TRP A 240 8.81 5.99 11.83
CA TRP A 240 7.44 6.51 11.84
C TRP A 240 6.51 5.57 11.07
N SER A 241 5.22 5.61 11.45
CA SER A 241 4.15 5.06 10.62
C SER A 241 2.87 5.88 10.74
N GLY A 242 2.06 5.89 9.70
CA GLY A 242 0.85 6.67 9.60
C GLY A 242 0.15 6.37 8.27
N ASP A 243 -0.65 7.32 7.81
CA ASP A 243 -1.36 7.25 6.52
C ASP A 243 -2.06 5.90 6.33
N SER A 244 -3.01 5.65 7.21
CA SER A 244 -3.60 4.32 7.35
C SER A 244 -4.66 4.11 6.30
N HIS A 245 -4.54 3.07 5.48
CA HIS A 245 -5.51 2.79 4.42
C HIS A 245 -6.39 1.60 4.78
N ALA A 246 -7.69 1.69 4.48
CA ALA A 246 -8.63 0.57 4.60
C ALA A 246 -8.72 -0.24 3.29
N ALA A 247 -8.55 0.43 2.15
CA ALA A 247 -8.51 -0.20 0.82
C ALA A 247 -7.83 0.75 -0.18
N GLN A 248 -7.03 0.19 -1.09
CA GLN A 248 -6.38 0.91 -2.18
C GLN A 248 -6.22 0.01 -3.41
N GLY A 249 -6.41 0.61 -4.59
CA GLY A 249 -6.01 0.04 -5.86
C GLY A 249 -4.51 0.23 -6.12
N ASN A 250 -3.95 -0.62 -6.97
CA ASN A 250 -2.63 -0.33 -7.54
C ASN A 250 -2.78 0.80 -8.55
N GLY A 251 -2.05 1.89 -8.32
CA GLY A 251 -2.07 3.12 -9.09
C GLY A 251 -2.53 4.33 -8.28
N GLU A 252 -3.42 4.16 -7.30
CA GLU A 252 -3.93 5.27 -6.44
C GLU A 252 -4.28 6.55 -7.21
N ILE A 253 -4.93 6.37 -8.36
CA ILE A 253 -4.97 7.41 -9.38
C ILE A 253 -5.74 8.67 -8.94
N ASN A 254 -6.70 8.57 -8.02
CA ASN A 254 -7.55 9.70 -7.64
C ASN A 254 -7.02 10.58 -6.51
N LEU A 255 -5.77 10.36 -6.09
CA LEU A 255 -5.01 11.03 -5.01
C LEU A 255 -4.96 10.27 -3.68
N THR A 256 -6.03 9.55 -3.31
CA THR A 256 -6.10 8.92 -1.98
C THR A 256 -6.66 7.51 -2.04
N ALA A 257 -6.38 6.74 -1.00
CA ALA A 257 -7.02 5.48 -0.70
C ALA A 257 -8.39 5.70 -0.03
N ILE A 258 -8.94 4.66 0.60
CA ILE A 258 -9.88 4.87 1.71
C ILE A 258 -9.03 5.15 2.95
N GLU A 259 -8.75 6.42 3.19
CA GLU A 259 -8.00 6.90 4.35
C GLU A 259 -8.77 6.59 5.64
N THR A 260 -8.12 5.95 6.59
CA THR A 260 -8.64 5.57 7.90
C THR A 260 -7.61 5.95 8.98
N ALA A 261 -7.91 5.58 10.22
CA ALA A 261 -6.93 5.44 11.28
C ALA A 261 -6.88 3.97 11.73
N PHE A 262 -5.82 3.58 12.42
CA PHE A 262 -5.68 2.28 13.05
C PHE A 262 -5.88 2.41 14.55
N SER A 263 -6.80 1.61 15.08
CA SER A 263 -6.91 1.35 16.52
C SER A 263 -5.80 0.41 17.00
N GLU A 264 -5.15 -0.28 16.08
CA GLU A 264 -3.95 -1.06 16.34
C GLU A 264 -3.12 -1.24 15.06
N LEU A 265 -1.85 -0.89 15.15
CA LEU A 265 -0.78 -1.31 14.26
C LEU A 265 0.29 -1.98 15.12
N ASN A 266 0.48 -3.28 14.93
CA ASN A 266 1.38 -4.08 15.75
C ASN A 266 2.63 -4.46 14.94
N LEU A 267 3.78 -3.92 15.33
CA LEU A 267 5.05 -4.01 14.59
C LEU A 267 6.13 -4.62 15.48
N THR A 268 6.74 -5.72 15.06
CA THR A 268 8.01 -6.18 15.68
C THR A 268 9.18 -5.62 14.88
N VAL A 269 10.14 -5.00 15.55
CA VAL A 269 11.25 -4.27 14.91
C VAL A 269 12.58 -4.91 15.30
N GLU A 270 13.31 -5.41 14.32
CA GLU A 270 14.63 -6.04 14.49
C GLU A 270 15.71 -5.23 13.74
N VAL A 271 16.85 -5.01 14.39
CA VAL A 271 18.03 -4.42 13.75
C VAL A 271 18.84 -5.54 13.10
N VAL A 272 19.05 -5.44 11.79
CA VAL A 272 19.90 -6.34 11.02
C VAL A 272 21.23 -5.64 10.74
N LYS A 273 22.28 -6.09 11.44
CA LYS A 273 23.59 -5.44 11.40
C LYS A 273 24.27 -5.59 10.04
N GLY A 274 24.85 -4.50 9.53
CA GLY A 274 25.64 -4.50 8.29
C GLY A 274 24.85 -4.86 7.02
N LYS A 275 23.52 -4.80 7.05
CA LYS A 275 22.67 -5.02 5.87
C LYS A 275 22.42 -3.70 5.16
N THR A 276 23.30 -3.35 4.23
CA THR A 276 23.13 -2.18 3.37
C THR A 276 22.04 -2.44 2.32
N LEU A 277 21.10 -1.50 2.18
CA LEU A 277 20.07 -1.48 1.14
C LEU A 277 20.03 -0.11 0.49
N ALA A 278 19.91 -0.05 -0.85
CA ALA A 278 19.63 1.24 -1.51
C ALA A 278 18.13 1.57 -1.49
N TRP A 279 17.27 0.56 -1.49
CA TRP A 279 15.82 0.71 -1.48
C TRP A 279 15.15 -0.29 -0.52
N PRO A 280 13.92 0.01 -0.06
CA PRO A 280 13.15 -0.91 0.77
C PRO A 280 12.97 -2.29 0.16
N ARG A 281 12.87 -3.31 1.02
CA ARG A 281 12.55 -4.69 0.61
C ARG A 281 11.37 -5.22 1.39
N ILE A 282 10.39 -5.78 0.70
CA ILE A 282 9.20 -6.36 1.32
C ILE A 282 9.23 -7.88 1.16
N GLU A 283 8.80 -8.60 2.18
CA GLU A 283 8.65 -10.04 2.15
C GLU A 283 7.28 -10.42 2.69
N SER A 284 6.50 -11.14 1.87
CA SER A 284 5.28 -11.82 2.33
C SER A 284 5.58 -13.29 2.58
N PRO A 285 4.65 -14.10 3.12
CA PRO A 285 4.86 -15.54 3.26
C PRO A 285 5.18 -16.24 1.93
N THR A 286 4.69 -15.70 0.81
CA THR A 286 4.74 -16.35 -0.50
C THR A 286 5.63 -15.66 -1.52
N HIS A 287 5.95 -14.37 -1.33
CA HIS A 287 6.71 -13.58 -2.29
C HIS A 287 7.82 -12.76 -1.62
N TRP A 288 8.90 -12.54 -2.36
CA TRP A 288 9.77 -11.40 -2.16
C TRP A 288 9.26 -10.24 -3.02
N ILE A 289 9.43 -9.02 -2.54
CA ILE A 289 8.93 -7.83 -3.21
C ILE A 289 10.02 -6.77 -3.18
N THR A 290 10.40 -6.31 -4.37
CA THR A 290 11.31 -5.19 -4.62
C THR A 290 10.53 -3.99 -5.12
N VAL A 291 11.11 -2.80 -5.00
CA VAL A 291 10.45 -1.54 -5.32
C VAL A 291 11.34 -0.66 -6.19
N GLY A 292 10.75 0.28 -6.89
CA GLY A 292 11.43 1.38 -7.55
C GLY A 292 10.54 2.61 -7.55
N TYR A 293 11.13 3.76 -7.21
CA TYR A 293 10.43 5.03 -7.13
C TYR A 293 11.24 6.13 -7.80
N ASP A 294 10.59 6.92 -8.64
CA ASP A 294 11.18 8.09 -9.28
C ASP A 294 10.07 9.06 -9.74
N ARG A 295 10.39 10.33 -9.99
CA ARG A 295 9.43 11.29 -10.58
C ARG A 295 8.98 10.86 -11.98
N ASN A 296 9.82 10.11 -12.70
CA ASN A 296 9.54 9.50 -13.99
C ASN A 296 9.28 8.00 -13.81
N LEU A 297 8.08 7.52 -14.22
CA LEU A 297 7.68 6.13 -14.02
C LEU A 297 8.57 5.13 -14.78
N ASN A 298 9.19 5.54 -15.90
CA ASN A 298 10.16 4.70 -16.62
C ASN A 298 11.45 4.51 -15.80
N ARG A 299 11.96 5.58 -15.17
CA ARG A 299 13.11 5.47 -14.26
C ARG A 299 12.76 4.66 -13.01
N ALA A 300 11.55 4.80 -12.48
CA ALA A 300 11.07 3.95 -11.38
C ALA A 300 11.10 2.46 -11.75
N LEU A 301 10.70 2.11 -12.98
CA LEU A 301 10.79 0.74 -13.49
C LEU A 301 12.24 0.25 -13.64
N GLU A 302 13.16 1.10 -14.12
CA GLU A 302 14.57 0.73 -14.21
C GLU A 302 15.18 0.45 -12.82
N ILE A 303 14.91 1.32 -11.84
CA ILE A 303 15.31 1.11 -10.44
C ILE A 303 14.75 -0.22 -9.92
N LEU A 304 13.46 -0.49 -10.19
CA LEU A 304 12.83 -1.75 -9.78
C LEU A 304 13.54 -2.98 -10.39
N VAL A 305 13.92 -2.91 -11.67
CA VAL A 305 14.66 -3.99 -12.34
C VAL A 305 16.03 -4.16 -11.69
N GLU A 306 16.79 -3.08 -11.49
CA GLU A 306 18.10 -3.11 -10.83
C GLU A 306 18.02 -3.71 -9.42
N GLU A 307 17.07 -3.26 -8.61
CA GLU A 307 16.84 -3.76 -7.26
C GLU A 307 16.45 -5.23 -7.23
N THR A 308 15.65 -5.67 -8.20
CA THR A 308 15.24 -7.06 -8.37
C THR A 308 16.42 -7.95 -8.72
N LEU A 309 17.22 -7.54 -9.70
CA LEU A 309 18.39 -8.33 -10.11
C LEU A 309 19.42 -8.39 -8.98
N ARG A 310 19.72 -7.25 -8.35
CA ARG A 310 20.63 -7.19 -7.19
C ARG A 310 20.16 -8.10 -6.06
N PHE A 311 18.87 -8.09 -5.73
CA PHE A 311 18.31 -9.01 -4.73
C PHE A 311 18.53 -10.48 -5.07
N LEU A 312 18.19 -10.88 -6.30
CA LEU A 312 18.26 -12.26 -6.73
C LEU A 312 19.71 -12.76 -6.81
N VAL A 313 20.64 -11.90 -7.21
CA VAL A 313 22.07 -12.22 -7.23
C VAL A 313 22.62 -12.27 -5.81
N ASP A 314 22.51 -11.19 -5.05
CA ASP A 314 23.22 -11.03 -3.78
C ASP A 314 22.61 -11.86 -2.65
N GLU A 315 21.28 -11.99 -2.61
CA GLU A 315 20.57 -12.66 -1.49
C GLU A 315 19.98 -14.02 -1.86
N ARG A 316 19.88 -14.35 -3.16
CA ARG A 316 19.37 -15.65 -3.63
C ARG A 316 20.39 -16.47 -4.42
N GLY A 317 21.60 -15.94 -4.62
CA GLY A 317 22.72 -16.68 -5.22
C GLY A 317 22.50 -17.03 -6.69
N MET A 318 21.63 -16.31 -7.40
CA MET A 318 21.42 -16.52 -8.83
C MET A 318 22.54 -15.86 -9.65
N SER A 319 22.85 -16.41 -10.82
CA SER A 319 23.65 -15.66 -11.80
C SER A 319 22.84 -14.47 -12.33
N GLY A 320 23.52 -13.44 -12.86
CA GLY A 320 22.81 -12.27 -13.43
C GLY A 320 21.82 -12.65 -14.55
N GLY A 321 22.19 -13.62 -15.40
CA GLY A 321 21.31 -14.14 -16.45
C GLY A 321 20.11 -14.90 -15.89
N ASP A 322 20.32 -15.74 -14.88
CA ASP A 322 19.23 -16.49 -14.23
C ASP A 322 18.29 -15.57 -13.46
N ALA A 323 18.82 -14.55 -12.78
CA ALA A 323 18.04 -13.52 -12.09
C ALA A 323 17.10 -12.80 -13.06
N ARG A 324 17.61 -12.40 -14.23
CA ARG A 324 16.80 -11.77 -15.28
C ARG A 324 15.72 -12.70 -15.80
N SER A 325 16.09 -13.94 -16.14
CA SER A 325 15.15 -14.97 -16.59
C SER A 325 14.06 -15.26 -15.55
N PHE A 326 14.44 -15.29 -14.26
CA PHE A 326 13.51 -15.50 -13.16
C PHE A 326 12.51 -14.35 -13.04
N MET A 327 12.97 -13.09 -13.06
CA MET A 327 12.12 -11.91 -13.04
C MET A 327 11.15 -11.90 -14.23
N ASP A 328 11.63 -12.15 -15.45
CA ASP A 328 10.80 -12.13 -16.65
C ASP A 328 9.72 -13.22 -16.63
N ARG A 329 10.07 -14.40 -16.14
CA ARG A 329 9.18 -15.57 -16.13
C ARG A 329 8.17 -15.53 -14.98
N PHE A 330 8.56 -15.02 -13.81
CA PHE A 330 7.79 -15.17 -12.58
C PHE A 330 7.40 -13.86 -11.91
N GLY A 331 7.99 -12.73 -12.30
CA GLY A 331 7.66 -11.42 -11.77
C GLY A 331 6.23 -11.01 -12.08
N ASP A 332 5.51 -10.57 -11.05
CA ASP A 332 4.24 -9.85 -11.15
C ASP A 332 4.49 -8.41 -10.71
N CYS A 333 4.87 -7.56 -11.67
CA CYS A 333 5.21 -6.16 -11.40
C CYS A 333 3.99 -5.25 -11.58
N ARG A 334 3.84 -4.26 -10.71
CA ARG A 334 2.63 -3.44 -10.56
C ARG A 334 2.98 -1.99 -10.26
N VAL A 335 2.05 -1.09 -10.57
CA VAL A 335 2.15 0.33 -10.20
C VAL A 335 1.58 0.51 -8.80
N ALA A 336 2.37 1.00 -7.84
CA ALA A 336 1.91 1.25 -6.47
C ALA A 336 0.97 2.47 -6.46
N GLU A 337 1.53 3.62 -6.84
CA GLU A 337 0.91 4.94 -6.84
C GLU A 337 1.53 5.81 -7.95
N VAL A 338 0.83 6.88 -8.36
CA VAL A 338 1.34 7.88 -9.33
C VAL A 338 1.10 9.32 -8.91
N VAL A 339 0.77 9.57 -7.64
CA VAL A 339 0.20 10.84 -7.16
C VAL A 339 1.06 11.54 -6.11
N ASN A 340 2.16 10.92 -5.65
CA ASN A 340 3.00 11.42 -4.55
C ASN A 340 4.16 12.32 -4.97
N GLN A 341 4.08 12.94 -6.15
CA GLN A 341 5.17 13.65 -6.85
C GLN A 341 6.27 12.70 -7.38
N VAL A 342 6.73 11.78 -6.53
CA VAL A 342 7.48 10.57 -6.89
C VAL A 342 6.45 9.48 -7.15
N LYS A 343 6.71 8.60 -8.13
CA LYS A 343 5.81 7.53 -8.56
C LYS A 343 6.42 6.17 -8.29
N GLY A 344 5.60 5.18 -7.93
CA GLY A 344 6.05 3.90 -7.42
C GLY A 344 5.67 2.70 -8.26
N VAL A 345 6.60 1.77 -8.39
CA VAL A 345 6.34 0.42 -8.92
C VAL A 345 6.97 -0.62 -7.99
N TYR A 346 6.38 -1.82 -7.95
CA TYR A 346 6.93 -2.94 -7.21
C TYR A 346 6.81 -4.24 -8.00
N CYS A 347 7.65 -5.23 -7.70
CA CYS A 347 7.57 -6.54 -8.33
C CYS A 347 7.50 -7.67 -7.32
N MET A 348 6.47 -8.51 -7.44
CA MET A 348 6.30 -9.70 -6.61
C MET A 348 6.97 -10.90 -7.27
N LEU A 349 7.90 -11.52 -6.54
CA LEU A 349 8.71 -12.66 -6.97
C LEU A 349 8.35 -13.88 -6.10
N PRO A 350 7.82 -14.98 -6.66
CA PRO A 350 7.36 -16.10 -5.85
C PRO A 350 8.55 -16.84 -5.22
N LYS A 351 8.47 -17.14 -3.93
CA LYS A 351 9.48 -17.97 -3.23
C LYS A 351 9.50 -19.42 -3.70
N ARG A 352 8.38 -19.88 -4.29
CA ARG A 352 8.19 -21.23 -4.82
C ARG A 352 7.61 -21.13 -6.23
N PRO A 353 8.43 -21.15 -7.28
CA PRO A 353 7.99 -20.98 -8.67
C PRO A 353 7.30 -22.26 -9.18
N ARG A 354 6.00 -22.43 -8.89
CA ARG A 354 5.24 -23.64 -9.26
C ARG A 354 4.42 -23.53 -10.56
N ALA A 355 3.93 -22.35 -10.96
CA ALA A 355 3.39 -22.06 -12.32
C ALA A 355 2.93 -20.59 -12.49
N LYS A 356 2.90 -20.16 -13.77
CA LYS A 356 2.56 -18.87 -14.46
C LYS A 356 2.52 -17.54 -13.67
N PRO A 357 3.14 -16.47 -14.22
CA PRO A 357 3.11 -15.12 -13.63
C PRO A 357 1.69 -14.56 -13.54
N GLY A 358 1.54 -13.44 -12.83
CA GLY A 358 0.28 -12.72 -12.68
C GLY A 358 -0.46 -12.56 -14.02
N ILE A 359 -1.78 -12.76 -14.01
CA ILE A 359 -2.63 -12.65 -15.20
C ILE A 359 -2.56 -11.20 -15.72
N ARG A 360 -2.26 -11.05 -17.02
CA ARG A 360 -2.20 -9.78 -17.75
C ARG A 360 -3.05 -9.87 -19.02
N PRO A 361 -4.38 -10.00 -18.86
CA PRO A 361 -5.26 -10.20 -19.99
C PRO A 361 -5.38 -8.89 -20.78
N THR A 362 -5.58 -8.97 -22.09
CA THR A 362 -5.86 -7.81 -22.96
C THR A 362 -7.36 -7.58 -23.18
N GLY A 363 -8.18 -8.57 -22.80
CA GLY A 363 -9.64 -8.50 -22.83
C GLY A 363 -10.25 -8.93 -21.51
N GLU A 364 -11.54 -8.65 -21.33
CA GLU A 364 -12.24 -9.02 -20.11
C GLU A 364 -12.20 -10.50 -19.83
N THR A 365 -12.23 -10.83 -18.54
CA THR A 365 -12.30 -12.21 -18.09
C THR A 365 -13.60 -12.42 -17.32
N ARG A 366 -13.86 -13.68 -16.92
CA ARG A 366 -14.95 -13.98 -15.99
C ARG A 366 -14.81 -13.22 -14.66
N LYS A 367 -13.57 -12.90 -14.24
CA LYS A 367 -13.28 -12.31 -12.93
C LYS A 367 -13.07 -10.80 -12.97
N TYR A 368 -12.68 -10.24 -14.11
CA TYR A 368 -12.21 -8.85 -14.19
C TYR A 368 -12.81 -8.12 -15.39
N LEU A 369 -13.20 -6.86 -15.17
CA LEU A 369 -13.14 -5.84 -16.22
C LEU A 369 -11.67 -5.54 -16.48
N VAL A 370 -11.31 -5.33 -17.73
CA VAL A 370 -9.91 -5.22 -18.17
C VAL A 370 -9.80 -4.13 -19.19
N THR A 371 -8.87 -3.21 -18.95
CA THR A 371 -8.37 -2.26 -19.94
C THR A 371 -6.87 -2.38 -20.01
N HIS A 372 -6.30 -2.07 -21.17
CA HIS A 372 -4.87 -2.09 -21.36
C HIS A 372 -4.45 -1.00 -22.34
N ALA A 373 -3.18 -0.63 -22.28
CA ALA A 373 -2.53 0.24 -23.25
C ALA A 373 -1.07 -0.15 -23.43
N THR A 374 -0.53 0.21 -24.58
CA THR A 374 0.88 0.05 -24.95
C THR A 374 1.37 1.38 -25.48
N ASP A 375 2.51 1.85 -24.98
CA ASP A 375 3.14 3.10 -25.39
C ASP A 375 4.66 3.02 -25.13
N PRO A 376 5.52 3.74 -25.87
CA PRO A 376 6.93 3.86 -25.52
C PRO A 376 7.18 4.39 -24.10
N ASP A 377 6.25 5.15 -23.53
CA ASP A 377 6.33 5.69 -22.18
C ASP A 377 5.36 4.96 -21.21
N LEU A 378 5.89 4.47 -20.08
CA LEU A 378 5.11 3.72 -19.11
C LEU A 378 3.99 4.55 -18.46
N MET A 379 4.23 5.84 -18.24
CA MET A 379 3.23 6.74 -17.67
C MET A 379 2.08 6.97 -18.64
N GLN A 380 2.35 7.07 -19.95
CA GLN A 380 1.31 7.15 -20.97
C GLN A 380 0.49 5.87 -21.05
N SER A 381 1.14 4.71 -20.96
CA SER A 381 0.43 3.42 -20.87
C SER A 381 -0.48 3.36 -19.63
N MET A 382 0.03 3.79 -18.47
CA MET A 382 -0.76 3.86 -17.24
C MET A 382 -1.97 4.80 -17.40
N ASN A 383 -1.74 6.01 -17.93
CA ASN A 383 -2.79 7.01 -18.14
C ASN A 383 -3.90 6.51 -19.07
N GLN A 384 -3.53 5.97 -20.23
CA GLN A 384 -4.49 5.46 -21.21
C GLN A 384 -5.27 4.26 -20.66
N ALA A 385 -4.61 3.31 -20.00
CA ALA A 385 -5.27 2.14 -19.43
C ALA A 385 -6.24 2.53 -18.30
N ALA A 386 -5.81 3.43 -17.41
CA ALA A 386 -6.62 3.91 -16.30
C ALA A 386 -7.83 4.72 -16.78
N MET A 387 -7.65 5.69 -17.69
CA MET A 387 -8.75 6.49 -18.23
C MET A 387 -9.79 5.60 -18.94
N ARG A 388 -9.34 4.62 -19.74
CA ARG A 388 -10.24 3.62 -20.35
C ARG A 388 -11.02 2.84 -19.30
N MET A 389 -10.42 2.52 -18.15
CA MET A 389 -11.14 1.83 -17.06
C MET A 389 -12.22 2.72 -16.47
N ILE A 390 -11.92 4.00 -16.24
CA ILE A 390 -12.88 4.97 -15.73
C ILE A 390 -14.08 5.08 -16.67
N ASP A 391 -13.84 5.27 -17.97
CA ASP A 391 -14.90 5.38 -18.97
C ASP A 391 -15.70 4.06 -19.09
N LEU A 392 -15.01 2.91 -19.09
CA LEU A 392 -15.65 1.59 -19.12
C LEU A 392 -16.62 1.38 -17.94
N VAL A 393 -16.21 1.79 -16.73
CA VAL A 393 -17.04 1.68 -15.53
C VAL A 393 -18.20 2.67 -15.58
N ALA A 394 -17.94 3.93 -15.95
CA ALA A 394 -18.97 4.96 -16.06
C ALA A 394 -20.08 4.53 -17.02
N ASP A 395 -19.71 4.05 -18.21
CA ASP A 395 -20.66 3.65 -19.25
C ASP A 395 -21.45 2.39 -18.86
N ARG A 396 -20.76 1.31 -18.46
CA ARG A 396 -21.42 0.01 -18.26
C ARG A 396 -22.16 -0.11 -16.95
N LYS A 397 -21.83 0.72 -15.96
CA LYS A 397 -22.45 0.71 -14.63
C LYS A 397 -23.31 1.93 -14.38
N SER A 398 -23.49 2.78 -15.40
CA SER A 398 -24.28 4.01 -15.31
C SER A 398 -23.88 4.86 -14.10
N MET A 399 -22.58 4.97 -13.88
CA MET A 399 -21.96 5.66 -12.75
C MET A 399 -21.41 7.01 -13.21
N GLN A 400 -21.49 8.04 -12.36
CA GLN A 400 -20.86 9.32 -12.67
C GLN A 400 -19.35 9.13 -12.88
N ARG A 401 -18.76 9.80 -13.87
CA ARG A 401 -17.33 9.60 -14.19
C ARG A 401 -16.42 9.87 -12.98
N ILE A 402 -16.75 10.85 -12.13
CA ILE A 402 -15.99 11.14 -10.90
C ILE A 402 -16.04 9.98 -9.89
N ASP A 403 -17.19 9.31 -9.78
CA ASP A 403 -17.33 8.12 -8.93
C ASP A 403 -16.59 6.92 -9.53
N ALA A 404 -16.59 6.78 -10.85
CA ALA A 404 -15.81 5.75 -11.53
C ALA A 404 -14.30 5.95 -11.35
N TYR A 405 -13.84 7.22 -11.32
CA TYR A 405 -12.46 7.58 -11.01
C TYR A 405 -12.07 7.20 -9.57
N ALA A 406 -12.91 7.51 -8.60
CA ALA A 406 -12.73 7.07 -7.22
C ALA A 406 -12.72 5.54 -7.11
N LEU A 407 -13.71 4.85 -7.68
CA LEU A 407 -13.78 3.38 -7.64
C LEU A 407 -12.55 2.72 -8.27
N ALA A 408 -12.07 3.24 -9.40
CA ALA A 408 -10.85 2.77 -10.04
C ALA A 408 -9.64 2.97 -9.10
N SER A 409 -9.48 4.13 -8.48
CA SER A 409 -8.39 4.36 -7.51
C SER A 409 -8.40 3.37 -6.35
N LEU A 410 -9.59 2.99 -5.85
CA LEU A 410 -9.75 2.17 -4.65
C LEU A 410 -9.67 0.65 -4.90
N ALA A 411 -9.97 0.19 -6.11
CA ALA A 411 -10.15 -1.25 -6.37
C ALA A 411 -9.41 -1.78 -7.62
N MET A 412 -8.87 -0.91 -8.47
CA MET A 412 -8.14 -1.32 -9.67
C MET A 412 -6.82 -2.00 -9.30
N ASP A 413 -6.36 -2.89 -10.16
CA ASP A 413 -5.05 -3.51 -10.09
C ASP A 413 -4.26 -3.18 -11.36
N ALA A 414 -3.46 -2.11 -11.33
CA ALA A 414 -2.57 -1.73 -12.43
C ALA A 414 -1.30 -2.59 -12.45
N ARG A 415 -1.20 -3.44 -13.48
CA ARG A 415 -0.11 -4.41 -13.67
C ARG A 415 0.75 -4.03 -14.86
N ILE A 416 2.06 -4.12 -14.70
CA ILE A 416 3.03 -3.89 -15.76
C ILE A 416 3.09 -5.14 -16.66
N GLY A 417 2.82 -4.93 -17.94
CA GLY A 417 2.75 -5.95 -18.97
C GLY A 417 4.11 -6.34 -19.53
N ARG A 418 4.15 -6.60 -20.84
CA ARG A 418 5.41 -6.73 -21.56
C ARG A 418 6.13 -5.38 -21.58
N VAL A 419 7.45 -5.42 -21.39
CA VAL A 419 8.33 -4.25 -21.52
C VAL A 419 9.42 -4.60 -22.53
N GLU A 420 9.40 -3.92 -23.66
CA GLU A 420 10.40 -4.03 -24.72
C GLU A 420 10.70 -2.65 -25.31
N ALA A 421 11.77 -2.54 -26.10
CA ALA A 421 12.17 -1.27 -26.68
C ALA A 421 11.01 -0.64 -27.48
N GLY A 422 10.56 0.55 -27.07
CA GLY A 422 9.46 1.27 -27.70
C GLY A 422 8.05 0.76 -27.38
N ALA A 423 7.88 -0.22 -26.51
CA ALA A 423 6.58 -0.72 -26.10
C ALA A 423 6.57 -1.19 -24.63
N MET A 424 5.99 -0.35 -23.78
CA MET A 424 5.69 -0.67 -22.38
C MET A 424 4.19 -0.87 -22.23
N GLN A 425 3.77 -1.89 -21.52
CA GLN A 425 2.35 -2.21 -21.36
C GLN A 425 1.88 -1.98 -19.93
N VAL A 426 0.65 -1.50 -19.79
CA VAL A 426 -0.08 -1.50 -18.51
C VAL A 426 -1.44 -2.12 -18.71
N HIS A 427 -1.80 -3.03 -17.81
CA HIS A 427 -3.11 -3.67 -17.73
C HIS A 427 -3.80 -3.25 -16.44
N CYS A 428 -4.96 -2.62 -16.55
CA CYS A 428 -5.78 -2.24 -15.41
C CYS A 428 -6.89 -3.28 -15.27
N LEU A 429 -6.91 -3.98 -14.12
CA LEU A 429 -7.91 -5.01 -13.82
C LEU A 429 -8.81 -4.54 -12.70
N LEU A 430 -10.12 -4.55 -12.89
CA LEU A 430 -11.11 -4.22 -11.85
C LEU A 430 -11.97 -5.45 -11.55
N PRO A 431 -11.99 -5.97 -10.31
CA PRO A 431 -12.66 -7.22 -9.98
C PRO A 431 -14.19 -7.13 -10.14
N LYS A 432 -14.78 -8.03 -10.93
CA LYS A 432 -16.24 -8.11 -11.12
C LYS A 432 -17.00 -8.50 -9.86
N SER A 433 -16.31 -9.06 -8.86
CA SER A 433 -16.90 -9.47 -7.58
C SER A 433 -17.30 -8.30 -6.68
N ILE A 434 -16.86 -7.07 -6.97
CA ILE A 434 -17.26 -5.89 -6.18
C ILE A 434 -18.70 -5.48 -6.45
N TRP A 435 -19.28 -5.87 -7.58
CA TRP A 435 -20.71 -5.70 -7.83
C TRP A 435 -21.47 -6.85 -7.19
N VAL A 436 -22.16 -6.55 -6.09
CA VAL A 436 -22.96 -7.51 -5.33
C VAL A 436 -24.43 -7.39 -5.73
N GLU A 437 -25.16 -8.50 -5.74
CA GLU A 437 -26.61 -8.46 -5.96
C GLU A 437 -27.26 -7.62 -4.85
N LYS A 438 -28.21 -6.75 -5.23
CA LYS A 438 -29.02 -6.00 -4.25
C LYS A 438 -29.64 -7.00 -3.30
N ARG A 439 -29.27 -6.96 -2.03
CA ARG A 439 -29.99 -7.70 -0.99
C ARG A 439 -31.42 -7.17 -1.01
N ARG A 440 -32.39 -8.06 -1.18
CA ARG A 440 -33.79 -7.75 -0.87
C ARG A 440 -33.81 -7.40 0.63
N SER A 441 -34.09 -6.14 0.94
CA SER A 441 -34.27 -5.63 2.30
C SER A 441 -35.44 -6.33 2.98
#